data_AF-A0A8S3HGH2-F1
#
_entry.id   AF-A0A8S3HGH2-F1
#
_cell.length_a   1.000
_cell.length_b   1.000
_cell.length_c   1.000
_cell.angle_alpha   90.00
_cell.angle_beta   90.00
_cell.angle_gamma   90.00
#
_symmetry.space_group_name_H-M   'P 1'
#
loop_
_entity.id
_entity.type
_entity.pdbx_description
1 polymer ?
#
loop_
_entity_poly.entity_id
_entity_poly.type
_entity_poly.pdbx_seq_one_letter_code
_entity_poly.pdbx_strand_id
1 'polypeptide(L)'
;IANNQPLISAKISTSELRNEYLAEDKVYQDKVSELMKKYKYLRRTRGDGNCFYRAFGFGFLEEKYNNKNDIENFRQLMLDLKSKLIQLGYLDFTVEDVSDVVNELIDNVCKGGDEASLMESFSSPAHSDYFVAYLR
;
A
#
# COMPACT_ATOMS: atom_id res chain seq x y z
N ILE A 1 14.62 13.21 -1.16
CA ILE A 1 13.53 12.36 -1.69
C ILE A 1 12.33 12.34 -0.73
N ALA A 2 12.52 11.95 0.55
CA ALA A 2 11.43 11.90 1.54
C ALA A 2 10.63 13.22 1.71
N ASN A 3 11.27 14.39 1.56
CA ASN A 3 10.63 15.69 1.73
C ASN A 3 9.78 16.17 0.53
N ASN A 4 9.83 15.52 -0.63
CA ASN A 4 9.16 16.00 -1.84
C ASN A 4 8.03 15.08 -2.34
N GLN A 5 7.83 13.90 -1.75
CA GLN A 5 6.79 12.95 -2.18
C GLN A 5 6.17 12.24 -0.97
N PRO A 6 4.83 12.15 -0.89
CA PRO A 6 4.15 11.35 0.14
C PRO A 6 4.46 9.85 -0.02
N LEU A 7 4.22 9.05 1.02
CA LEU A 7 4.41 7.59 0.99
C LEU A 7 3.50 6.94 -0.06
N ILE A 8 2.22 7.33 -0.05
CA ILE A 8 1.20 7.04 -1.06
C ILE A 8 0.56 8.38 -1.47
N SER A 9 0.45 8.67 -2.76
CA SER A 9 -0.22 9.89 -3.25
C SER A 9 -1.74 9.73 -3.26
N ALA A 10 -2.45 10.86 -3.35
CA ALA A 10 -3.85 10.88 -3.77
C ALA A 10 -4.05 10.17 -5.12
N LYS A 11 -5.28 9.70 -5.36
CA LYS A 11 -5.71 9.11 -6.63
C LYS A 11 -5.82 10.24 -7.64
N ILE A 12 -5.15 10.09 -8.77
CA ILE A 12 -5.12 11.08 -9.84
C ILE A 12 -5.49 10.44 -11.18
N SER A 13 -5.84 11.28 -12.15
CA SER A 13 -6.14 10.79 -13.50
C SER A 13 -4.88 10.22 -14.16
N THR A 14 -5.02 9.08 -14.85
CA THR A 14 -3.90 8.48 -15.61
C THR A 14 -3.40 9.41 -16.72
N SER A 15 -4.22 10.36 -17.18
CA SER A 15 -3.83 11.38 -18.14
C SER A 15 -2.68 12.27 -17.66
N GLU A 16 -2.53 12.45 -16.35
CA GLU A 16 -1.46 13.28 -15.78
C GLU A 16 -0.06 12.73 -16.10
N LEU A 17 0.08 11.42 -16.38
CA LEU A 17 1.36 10.84 -16.80
C LEU A 17 1.90 11.50 -18.06
N ARG A 18 1.06 12.03 -18.94
CA ARG A 18 1.53 12.69 -20.17
C ARG A 18 2.41 13.89 -19.87
N ASN A 19 2.17 14.57 -18.76
CA ASN A 19 2.92 15.75 -18.35
C ASN A 19 4.30 15.40 -17.78
N GLU A 20 4.57 14.13 -17.47
CA GLU A 20 5.88 13.66 -17.00
C GLU A 20 6.87 13.41 -18.14
N TYR A 21 6.37 13.25 -19.37
CA TYR A 21 7.19 12.96 -20.55
C TYR A 21 7.13 14.12 -21.53
N LEU A 22 8.25 14.38 -22.21
CA LEU A 22 8.30 15.38 -23.27
C LEU A 22 7.33 15.01 -24.41
N ALA A 23 6.76 16.01 -25.07
CA ALA A 23 5.80 15.80 -26.17
C ALA A 23 6.46 15.16 -27.40
N GLU A 24 7.78 15.30 -27.53
CA GLU A 24 8.59 14.71 -28.59
C GLU A 24 8.90 13.22 -28.32
N ASP A 25 8.79 12.76 -27.08
CA ASP A 25 9.04 11.37 -26.70
C ASP A 25 7.85 10.48 -27.05
N LYS A 26 7.71 10.19 -28.36
CA LYS A 26 6.58 9.45 -28.90
C LYS A 26 6.42 8.06 -28.28
N VAL A 27 7.52 7.37 -27.96
CA VAL A 27 7.46 6.03 -27.37
C VAL A 27 6.76 6.06 -26.02
N TYR A 28 7.07 7.02 -25.16
CA TYR A 28 6.40 7.13 -23.86
C TYR A 28 4.99 7.71 -23.98
N GLN A 29 4.76 8.69 -24.86
CA GLN A 29 3.43 9.25 -25.08
C GLN A 29 2.42 8.20 -25.60
N ASP A 30 2.86 7.31 -26.49
CA ASP A 30 2.03 6.23 -27.03
C ASP A 30 1.73 5.19 -25.93
N LYS A 31 2.73 4.81 -25.13
CA LYS A 31 2.54 3.90 -23.99
C LYS A 31 1.56 4.46 -22.95
N VAL A 32 1.67 5.76 -22.62
CA VAL A 32 0.72 6.43 -21.72
C VAL A 32 -0.68 6.43 -22.33
N SER A 33 -0.80 6.67 -23.64
CA SER A 33 -2.09 6.64 -24.33
C SER A 33 -2.74 5.26 -24.31
N GLU A 34 -1.96 4.18 -24.43
CA GLU A 34 -2.47 2.81 -24.26
C GLU A 34 -2.87 2.51 -22.81
N LEU A 35 -2.11 2.99 -21.83
CA LEU A 35 -2.44 2.83 -20.40
C LEU A 35 -3.76 3.52 -20.05
N MET A 36 -3.99 4.74 -20.57
CA MET A 36 -5.22 5.50 -20.34
C MET A 36 -6.48 4.80 -20.86
N LYS A 37 -6.35 3.91 -21.86
CA LYS A 37 -7.48 3.11 -22.35
C LYS A 37 -7.90 2.02 -21.36
N LYS A 38 -6.97 1.57 -20.51
CA LYS A 38 -7.18 0.47 -19.56
C LYS A 38 -7.43 0.95 -18.14
N TYR A 39 -6.73 2.00 -17.72
CA TYR A 39 -6.74 2.50 -16.36
C TYR A 39 -7.16 3.97 -16.34
N LYS A 40 -8.20 4.28 -15.57
CA LYS A 40 -8.70 5.65 -15.42
C LYS A 40 -7.86 6.44 -14.42
N TYR A 41 -7.40 5.79 -13.37
CA TYR A 41 -6.69 6.43 -12.27
C TYR A 41 -5.39 5.71 -11.92
N LEU A 42 -4.49 6.43 -11.26
CA LEU A 42 -3.30 5.88 -10.64
C LEU A 42 -3.03 6.54 -9.29
N ARG A 43 -2.23 5.86 -8.47
CA ARG A 43 -1.58 6.42 -7.28
C ARG A 43 -0.09 6.21 -7.40
N ARG A 44 0.70 7.20 -6.99
CA ARG A 44 2.16 7.09 -6.90
C ARG A 44 2.54 6.62 -5.51
N THR A 45 3.59 5.81 -5.44
CA THR A 45 4.24 5.45 -4.18
C THR A 45 5.63 6.08 -4.14
N ARG A 46 6.11 6.40 -2.94
CA ARG A 46 7.44 7.00 -2.78
C ARG A 46 8.52 6.05 -3.32
N GLY A 47 9.44 6.57 -4.11
CA GLY A 47 10.61 5.83 -4.60
C GLY A 47 11.70 5.66 -3.54
N ASP A 48 11.43 4.88 -2.49
CA ASP A 48 12.31 4.66 -1.33
C ASP A 48 12.85 3.22 -1.20
N GLY A 49 12.69 2.41 -2.25
CA GLY A 49 13.06 0.98 -2.23
C GLY A 49 12.02 0.07 -1.56
N ASN A 50 10.99 0.64 -0.93
CA ASN A 50 9.83 -0.07 -0.38
C ASN A 50 8.59 0.05 -1.28
N CYS A 51 8.70 0.76 -2.41
CA CYS A 51 7.60 1.12 -3.29
C CYS A 51 6.72 -0.06 -3.74
N PHE A 52 7.31 -1.23 -4.01
CA PHE A 52 6.56 -2.43 -4.39
C PHE A 52 5.66 -2.92 -3.25
N TYR A 53 6.23 -3.24 -2.09
CA TYR A 53 5.48 -3.72 -0.93
C TYR A 53 4.44 -2.71 -0.47
N ARG A 54 4.77 -1.43 -0.52
CA ARG A 54 3.85 -0.35 -0.16
C ARG A 54 2.68 -0.25 -1.14
N ALA A 55 2.94 -0.32 -2.45
CA ALA A 55 1.90 -0.30 -3.48
C ALA A 55 1.00 -1.54 -3.39
N PHE A 56 1.61 -2.72 -3.22
CA PHE A 56 0.89 -3.98 -3.07
C PHE A 56 0.00 -3.96 -1.83
N GLY A 57 0.55 -3.59 -0.68
CA GLY A 57 -0.17 -3.50 0.58
C GLY A 57 -1.37 -2.56 0.53
N PHE A 58 -1.14 -1.35 0.03
CA PHE A 58 -2.20 -0.35 -0.12
C PHE A 58 -3.28 -0.85 -1.08
N GLY A 59 -2.92 -1.32 -2.28
CA GLY A 59 -3.88 -1.79 -3.28
C GLY A 59 -4.68 -3.01 -2.82
N PHE A 60 -4.04 -3.93 -2.09
CA PHE A 60 -4.71 -5.11 -1.54
C PHE A 60 -5.79 -4.74 -0.51
N LEU A 61 -5.51 -3.76 0.36
CA LEU A 61 -6.46 -3.26 1.35
C LEU A 61 -7.49 -2.31 0.72
N GLU A 62 -7.11 -1.54 -0.30
CA GLU A 62 -8.02 -0.68 -1.08
C GLU A 62 -9.14 -1.51 -1.74
N GLU A 63 -8.87 -2.76 -2.13
CA GLU A 63 -9.88 -3.66 -2.67
C GLU A 63 -10.87 -4.16 -1.60
N LYS A 64 -10.47 -4.19 -0.32
CA LYS A 64 -11.15 -4.95 0.73
C LYS A 64 -11.74 -4.09 1.85
N TYR A 65 -11.35 -2.82 2.00
CA TYR A 65 -11.72 -1.99 3.16
C TYR A 65 -13.23 -1.83 3.37
N ASN A 66 -14.03 -1.99 2.30
CA ASN A 66 -15.49 -1.88 2.36
C ASN A 66 -16.19 -3.23 2.63
N ASN A 67 -15.46 -4.34 2.65
CA ASN A 67 -15.97 -5.67 2.95
C ASN A 67 -15.37 -6.21 4.25
N LYS A 68 -16.17 -6.16 5.32
CA LYS A 68 -15.77 -6.62 6.65
C LYS A 68 -15.27 -8.07 6.67
N ASN A 69 -15.89 -8.96 5.89
CA ASN A 69 -15.47 -10.36 5.87
C ASN A 69 -14.07 -10.52 5.26
N ASP A 70 -13.76 -9.79 4.19
CA ASP A 70 -12.46 -9.87 3.53
C ASP A 70 -11.35 -9.33 4.45
N ILE A 71 -11.63 -8.26 5.19
CA ILE A 71 -10.66 -7.71 6.14
C ILE A 71 -10.46 -8.65 7.34
N GLU A 72 -11.51 -9.25 7.90
CA GLU A 72 -11.35 -10.21 8.99
C GLU A 72 -10.64 -11.49 8.55
N ASN A 73 -10.88 -11.96 7.32
CA ASN A 73 -10.11 -13.06 6.72
C ASN A 73 -8.63 -12.69 6.58
N PHE A 74 -8.33 -11.45 6.18
CA PHE A 74 -6.95 -10.96 6.12
C PHE A 74 -6.33 -10.90 7.51
N ARG A 75 -7.04 -10.39 8.52
CA ARG A 75 -6.57 -10.37 9.92
C ARG A 75 -6.20 -11.78 10.39
N GLN A 76 -7.06 -12.76 10.16
CA GLN A 76 -6.78 -14.14 10.55
C GLN A 76 -5.53 -14.69 9.85
N LEU A 77 -5.37 -14.42 8.56
CA LEU A 77 -4.18 -14.83 7.81
C LEU A 77 -2.89 -14.26 8.43
N MET A 78 -2.92 -13.02 8.91
CA MET A 78 -1.76 -12.38 9.54
C MET A 78 -1.45 -12.98 10.92
N LEU A 79 -2.47 -13.35 11.69
CA LEU A 79 -2.27 -14.07 12.96
C LEU A 79 -1.63 -15.45 12.75
N ASP A 80 -2.10 -16.18 11.73
CA ASP A 80 -1.55 -17.48 11.36
C ASP A 80 -0.09 -17.35 10.87
N LEU A 81 0.20 -16.28 10.11
CA LEU A 81 1.54 -15.97 9.65
C LEU A 81 2.49 -15.61 10.80
N LYS A 82 2.06 -14.83 11.81
CA LYS A 82 2.84 -14.59 13.05
C LYS A 82 3.27 -15.92 13.66
N SER A 83 2.32 -16.82 13.88
CA SER A 83 2.56 -18.13 14.49
C SER A 83 3.56 -18.96 13.67
N LYS A 84 3.46 -18.90 12.34
CA LYS A 84 4.35 -19.60 11.42
C LYS A 84 5.77 -19.03 11.41
N LEU A 85 5.94 -17.71 11.47
CA LEU A 85 7.25 -17.07 11.55
C LEU A 85 8.00 -17.48 12.82
N ILE A 86 7.31 -17.51 13.96
CA ILE A 86 7.88 -17.96 15.24
C ILE A 86 8.34 -19.43 15.12
N GLN A 87 7.52 -20.31 14.53
CA GLN A 87 7.90 -21.71 14.30
C GLN A 87 9.12 -21.88 13.38
N LEU A 88 9.34 -20.94 12.46
CA LEU A 88 10.50 -20.93 11.57
C LEU A 88 11.76 -20.35 12.22
N GLY A 89 11.69 -19.94 13.50
CA GLY A 89 12.83 -19.48 14.29
C GLY A 89 13.02 -17.97 14.32
N TYR A 90 12.03 -17.18 13.87
CA TYR A 90 12.03 -15.74 14.11
C TYR A 90 11.82 -15.44 15.60
N LEU A 91 12.43 -14.35 16.09
CA LEU A 91 12.32 -13.95 17.49
C LEU A 91 10.92 -13.43 17.79
N ASP A 92 10.25 -14.03 18.78
CA ASP A 92 8.85 -13.75 19.12
C ASP A 92 8.56 -12.26 19.31
N PHE A 93 9.32 -11.59 20.18
CA PHE A 93 9.15 -10.16 20.48
C PHE A 93 9.27 -9.27 19.23
N THR A 94 10.13 -9.61 18.27
CA THR A 94 10.27 -8.83 17.03
C THR A 94 9.11 -9.02 16.07
N VAL A 95 8.56 -10.24 16.00
CA VAL A 95 7.40 -10.53 15.14
C VAL A 95 6.14 -9.95 15.78
N GLU A 96 6.06 -9.95 17.10
CA GLU A 96 4.97 -9.35 17.87
C GLU A 96 4.84 -7.84 17.60
N ASP A 97 5.93 -7.07 17.75
CA ASP A 97 5.93 -5.63 17.48
C ASP A 97 5.39 -5.31 16.07
N VAL A 98 5.81 -6.07 15.06
CA VAL A 98 5.37 -5.85 13.69
C VAL A 98 3.91 -6.29 13.50
N SER A 99 3.49 -7.39 14.14
CA SER A 99 2.11 -7.88 14.05
C SER A 99 1.12 -6.92 14.69
N ASP A 100 1.48 -6.29 15.82
CA ASP A 100 0.64 -5.34 16.53
C ASP A 100 0.38 -4.09 15.68
N VAL A 101 1.42 -3.58 15.03
CA VAL A 101 1.30 -2.43 14.10
C VAL A 101 0.41 -2.76 12.90
N VAL A 102 0.49 -3.98 12.38
CA VAL A 102 -0.38 -4.42 11.28
C VAL A 102 -1.84 -4.57 11.74
N ASN A 103 -2.08 -5.12 12.94
CA ASN A 103 -3.41 -5.22 13.51
C ASN A 103 -4.04 -3.83 13.75
N GLU A 104 -3.26 -2.87 14.26
CA GLU A 104 -3.71 -1.49 14.43
C GLU A 104 -4.09 -0.85 13.08
N LEU A 105 -3.27 -1.07 12.04
CA LEU A 105 -3.57 -0.61 10.70
C LEU A 105 -4.90 -1.20 10.19
N ILE A 106 -5.10 -2.51 10.36
CA ILE A 106 -6.35 -3.19 9.97
C ILE A 106 -7.54 -2.63 10.75
N ASP A 107 -7.40 -2.39 12.05
CA ASP A 107 -8.44 -1.80 12.89
C ASP A 107 -8.84 -0.40 12.40
N ASN A 108 -7.87 0.44 12.07
CA ASN A 108 -8.13 1.80 11.59
C ASN A 108 -8.86 1.78 10.24
N VAL A 109 -8.45 0.90 9.34
CA VAL A 109 -9.14 0.69 8.05
C VAL A 109 -10.57 0.18 8.25
N CYS A 110 -10.79 -0.78 9.16
CA CYS A 110 -12.12 -1.31 9.48
C CYS A 110 -13.04 -0.28 10.14
N LYS A 111 -12.53 0.51 11.09
CA LYS A 111 -13.31 1.52 11.82
C LYS A 111 -13.77 2.64 10.91
N GLY A 112 -12.89 3.10 10.03
CA GLY A 112 -13.22 4.12 9.05
C GLY A 112 -14.10 3.62 7.91
N GLY A 113 -13.78 2.44 7.37
CA GLY A 113 -14.53 1.81 6.28
C GLY A 113 -14.51 2.62 4.97
N ASP A 114 -13.53 3.52 4.82
CA ASP A 114 -13.40 4.40 3.67
C ASP A 114 -11.94 4.56 3.20
N GLU A 115 -11.80 5.14 2.01
CA GLU A 115 -10.50 5.40 1.39
C GLU A 115 -9.68 6.42 2.19
N ALA A 116 -10.33 7.36 2.87
CA ALA A 116 -9.66 8.40 3.65
C ALA A 116 -8.91 7.80 4.85
N SER A 117 -9.54 6.87 5.56
CA SER A 117 -8.98 6.17 6.72
C SER A 117 -7.82 5.26 6.32
N LEU A 118 -7.91 4.61 5.15
CA LEU A 118 -6.80 3.85 4.56
C LEU A 118 -5.62 4.78 4.20
N MET A 119 -5.91 5.92 3.58
CA MET A 119 -4.89 6.92 3.24
C MET A 119 -4.18 7.47 4.48
N GLU A 120 -4.93 7.77 5.54
CA GLU A 120 -4.38 8.23 6.81
C GLU A 120 -3.44 7.18 7.43
N SER A 121 -3.89 5.93 7.48
CA SER A 121 -3.11 4.82 8.03
C SER A 121 -1.75 4.63 7.31
N PHE A 122 -1.74 4.75 5.98
CA PHE A 122 -0.52 4.65 5.17
C PHE A 122 0.29 5.95 5.08
N SER A 123 -0.21 7.07 5.62
CA SER A 123 0.52 8.35 5.65
C SER A 123 1.53 8.42 6.79
N SER A 124 1.34 7.62 7.86
CA SER A 124 2.32 7.48 8.94
C SER A 124 3.51 6.61 8.50
N PRO A 125 4.76 7.13 8.55
CA PRO A 125 5.95 6.33 8.26
C PRO A 125 6.06 5.09 9.14
N ALA A 126 5.73 5.20 10.43
CA ALA A 126 5.76 4.06 11.34
C ALA A 126 4.81 2.95 10.88
N HIS A 127 3.51 3.25 10.70
CA HIS A 127 2.55 2.25 10.25
C HIS A 127 2.93 1.65 8.89
N SER A 128 3.29 2.52 7.94
CA SER A 128 3.55 2.07 6.57
C SER A 128 4.86 1.27 6.44
N ASP A 129 5.92 1.65 7.15
CA ASP A 129 7.21 0.94 7.08
C ASP A 129 7.19 -0.37 7.86
N TYR A 130 6.49 -0.44 9.00
CA TYR A 130 6.27 -1.71 9.71
C TYR A 130 5.39 -2.67 8.90
N PHE A 131 4.34 -2.17 8.24
CA PHE A 131 3.54 -2.98 7.32
C PHE A 131 4.39 -3.52 6.16
N VAL A 132 5.29 -2.70 5.60
CA VAL A 132 6.25 -3.16 4.60
C VAL A 132 7.22 -4.20 5.17
N ALA A 133 7.72 -4.01 6.39
CA ALA A 133 8.62 -4.96 7.05
C ALA A 133 7.95 -6.32 7.24
N TYR A 134 6.66 -6.34 7.57
CA TYR A 134 5.89 -7.57 7.70
C TYR A 134 5.75 -8.34 6.37
N LEU A 135 5.65 -7.61 5.26
CA LEU A 135 5.49 -8.21 3.93
C LEU A 135 6.82 -8.70 3.31
N ARG A 136 7.97 -8.37 3.90
CA ARG A 136 9.31 -8.73 3.40
C ARG A 136 9.77 -10.07 3.96
#